data_AF-A0A7K4H9V7-F1
#
_entry.id   AF-A0A7K4H9V7-F1
#
_cell.length_a   1.000
_cell.length_b   1.000
_cell.length_c   1.000
_cell.angle_alpha   90.00
_cell.angle_beta   90.00
_cell.angle_gamma   90.00
#
_symmetry.space_group_name_H-M   'P 1'
#
loop_
_entity.id
_entity.type
_entity.pdbx_description
1 polymer ?
#
loop_
_entity_poly.entity_id
_entity_poly.type
_entity_poly.pdbx_seq_one_letter_code
_entity_poly.pdbx_strand_id
1 'polypeptide(L)'
;MVEAKKIANVFEDIDSELPKEQLGKLFLEAIMEKTVDVSDPIYKISFQRTYKVNLDILGHIGYQIYEPTNYSYKYGEFIDDPDFTITYKDVEFIRERLRGDRTRTAIGLNSKEVLQVCRKEDLFTTYTKAKVGNAQLFIARIPFFEEIVENLGASQQTFPLRDEPDTPITPVKEGELASLMKDMLIETGNMPEELYQKNFQGQPMKINWEIDDNIAYQHFAENGYKYEFGKHIEDADVTLKFHNPLHTKRFLSKITGNYAARIVDKNLNFYYKNPVLSVNFKDKEASALSLLRLPFYRELNRPIVEPTVEDEEKDTRENYGHYIPVNLPLGDFENVPVPYKVFEHFINKASNIVLRTCGCRERWQCKNHSIDLGCIFMGDDTKNMVLPPEQGYHATKEQALEHLTKAMAEGLVPLIGRNVAEAEGGHGVEDTGKFLSGCFCCECCCIGAKAAKYGIRTGASMAGENTGLLKGWTITVDEEKCTGCGICVDECPFKLRILKDGKSSVNPRICVGCGRCLKVCPEEAISFEVEDPEVIDKFIAKIESIVDVTDNSLKAE
;
A
#
# COMPACT_ATOMS: atom_id res chain seq x y z
N MET A 1 5.87 -17.28 -21.49
CA MET A 1 6.67 -17.66 -20.30
C MET A 1 8.11 -17.52 -20.71
N VAL A 2 8.75 -16.42 -20.33
CA VAL A 2 10.18 -16.20 -20.57
C VAL A 2 10.90 -16.92 -19.44
N GLU A 3 11.81 -17.85 -19.78
CA GLU A 3 12.75 -18.42 -18.82
C GLU A 3 13.45 -17.26 -18.11
N ALA A 4 13.16 -17.10 -16.82
CA ALA A 4 14.04 -16.35 -15.96
C ALA A 4 15.37 -17.09 -16.02
N LYS A 5 16.32 -16.57 -16.82
CA LYS A 5 17.73 -16.87 -16.58
C LYS A 5 17.93 -16.54 -15.11
N LYS A 6 18.06 -17.59 -14.29
CA LYS A 6 18.64 -17.48 -12.95
C LYS A 6 19.85 -16.57 -13.15
N ILE A 7 19.86 -15.43 -12.48
CA ILE A 7 21.13 -14.78 -12.17
C ILE A 7 21.96 -15.94 -11.65
N ALA A 8 23.04 -16.28 -12.36
CA ALA A 8 23.89 -17.36 -11.90
C ALA A 8 24.15 -17.08 -10.41
N ASN A 9 24.04 -18.10 -9.59
CA ASN A 9 24.46 -18.01 -8.20
C ASN A 9 25.98 -17.81 -8.27
N VAL A 10 26.45 -16.59 -8.61
CA VAL A 10 27.87 -16.32 -8.85
C VAL A 10 28.63 -16.40 -7.53
N PHE A 11 27.94 -16.55 -6.40
CA PHE A 11 28.55 -16.37 -5.10
C PHE A 11 27.95 -17.25 -4.01
N GLU A 12 28.20 -18.56 -4.07
CA GLU A 12 28.25 -19.38 -2.85
C GLU A 12 29.41 -18.92 -1.92
N ASP A 13 30.32 -18.07 -2.40
CA ASP A 13 31.49 -17.56 -1.66
C ASP A 13 31.39 -16.10 -1.14
N ILE A 14 30.23 -15.42 -1.12
CA ILE A 14 30.08 -14.16 -0.33
C ILE A 14 29.92 -14.48 1.17
N ASP A 15 30.73 -15.39 1.70
CA ASP A 15 30.88 -15.68 3.12
C ASP A 15 32.03 -14.89 3.76
N SER A 16 32.74 -14.06 2.97
CA SER A 16 33.66 -13.03 3.46
C SER A 16 33.15 -11.64 3.09
N GLU A 17 33.15 -10.71 4.04
CA GLU A 17 32.70 -9.33 3.83
C GLU A 17 33.53 -8.64 2.73
N LEU A 18 33.03 -8.63 1.49
CA LEU A 18 33.64 -7.86 0.42
C LEU A 18 33.74 -6.38 0.81
N PRO A 19 34.89 -5.72 0.61
CA PRO A 19 35.03 -4.29 0.84
C PRO A 19 33.99 -3.49 0.05
N LYS A 20 33.50 -2.39 0.64
CA LYS A 20 32.50 -1.48 0.06
C LYS A 20 32.76 -1.14 -1.43
N GLU A 21 34.01 -0.90 -1.78
CA GLU A 21 34.44 -0.57 -3.15
C GLU A 21 34.23 -1.74 -4.13
N GLN A 22 34.63 -2.95 -3.74
CA GLN A 22 34.42 -4.13 -4.58
C GLN A 22 32.92 -4.45 -4.74
N LEU A 23 32.16 -4.30 -3.66
CA LEU A 23 30.72 -4.51 -3.66
C LEU A 23 29.99 -3.52 -4.58
N GLY A 24 30.33 -2.23 -4.48
CA GLY A 24 29.72 -1.19 -5.29
C GLY A 24 29.97 -1.39 -6.79
N LYS A 25 31.21 -1.74 -7.14
CA LYS A 25 31.58 -2.11 -8.51
C LYS A 25 30.77 -3.30 -9.03
N LEU A 26 30.74 -4.41 -8.29
CA LEU A 26 30.03 -5.63 -8.68
C LEU A 26 28.54 -5.39 -8.89
N PHE A 27 27.91 -4.60 -8.01
CA PHE A 27 26.49 -4.31 -8.15
C PHE A 27 26.17 -3.39 -9.32
N LEU A 28 27.03 -2.40 -9.58
CA LEU A 28 26.92 -1.57 -10.79
C LEU A 28 27.05 -2.44 -12.05
N GLU A 29 28.02 -3.35 -12.10
CA GLU A 29 28.20 -4.30 -13.20
C GLU A 29 26.95 -5.18 -13.37
N ALA A 30 26.39 -5.71 -12.28
CA ALA A 30 25.15 -6.51 -12.31
C ALA A 30 23.92 -5.73 -12.81
N ILE A 31 23.88 -4.39 -12.65
CA ILE A 31 22.83 -3.53 -13.21
C ILE A 31 23.07 -3.28 -14.71
N MET A 32 24.31 -3.04 -15.10
CA MET A 32 24.69 -2.57 -16.44
C MET A 32 24.79 -3.70 -17.48
N GLU A 33 25.33 -4.86 -17.10
CA GLU A 33 25.56 -6.01 -17.98
C GLU A 33 24.28 -6.79 -18.31
N LYS A 34 23.14 -6.40 -17.72
CA LYS A 34 21.85 -7.01 -18.02
C LYS A 34 21.44 -6.71 -19.45
N THR A 35 21.19 -7.78 -20.21
CA THR A 35 20.61 -7.71 -21.55
C THR A 35 19.23 -7.03 -21.48
N VAL A 36 19.09 -5.88 -22.12
CA VAL A 36 17.80 -5.20 -22.29
C VAL A 36 17.23 -5.57 -23.66
N ASP A 37 16.13 -6.31 -23.67
CA ASP A 37 15.39 -6.61 -24.91
C ASP A 37 14.46 -5.45 -25.26
N VAL A 38 14.88 -4.61 -26.21
CA VAL A 38 14.09 -3.48 -26.71
C VAL A 38 12.86 -3.91 -27.51
N SER A 39 12.76 -5.18 -27.89
CA SER A 39 11.60 -5.73 -28.60
C SER A 39 10.45 -6.08 -27.64
N ASP A 40 10.73 -6.20 -26.33
CA ASP A 40 9.76 -6.52 -25.29
C ASP A 40 8.57 -5.53 -25.30
N PRO A 41 7.31 -6.03 -25.31
CA PRO A 41 6.14 -5.16 -25.34
C PRO A 41 6.06 -4.16 -24.17
N ILE A 42 6.49 -4.56 -22.97
CA ILE A 42 6.51 -3.68 -21.80
C ILE A 42 7.60 -2.62 -21.95
N TYR A 43 8.75 -2.96 -22.54
CA TYR A 43 9.78 -1.99 -22.88
C TYR A 43 9.22 -0.91 -23.82
N LYS A 44 8.59 -1.32 -24.93
CA LYS A 44 8.00 -0.38 -25.91
C LYS A 44 6.94 0.54 -25.30
N ILE A 45 6.13 0.02 -24.37
CA ILE A 45 5.13 0.82 -23.63
C ILE A 45 5.82 1.78 -22.65
N SER A 46 6.89 1.33 -21.99
CA SER A 46 7.57 2.10 -20.95
C SER A 46 8.47 3.21 -21.49
N PHE A 47 9.07 3.00 -22.66
CA PHE A 47 10.10 3.86 -23.25
C PHE A 47 9.69 4.39 -24.63
N GLN A 48 8.52 5.02 -24.72
CA GLN A 48 8.04 5.69 -25.94
C GLN A 48 8.84 6.95 -26.33
N ARG A 49 9.70 7.42 -25.43
CA ARG A 49 10.67 8.52 -25.64
C ARG A 49 12.01 8.13 -25.02
N THR A 50 13.05 8.91 -25.28
CA THR A 50 14.35 8.71 -24.62
C THR A 50 14.26 9.05 -23.13
N TYR A 51 14.85 8.19 -22.30
CA TYR A 51 15.07 8.42 -20.88
C TYR A 51 16.53 8.20 -20.52
N LYS A 52 17.10 9.14 -19.75
CA LYS A 52 18.49 9.13 -19.31
C LYS A 52 18.56 8.88 -17.81
N VAL A 53 19.37 7.93 -17.38
CA VAL A 53 19.44 7.48 -15.99
C VAL A 53 20.89 7.51 -15.53
N ASN A 54 21.19 8.28 -14.49
CA ASN A 54 22.46 8.18 -13.78
C ASN A 54 22.33 7.16 -12.64
N LEU A 55 23.40 6.41 -12.39
CA LEU A 55 23.50 5.39 -11.35
C LEU A 55 24.72 5.65 -10.48
N ASP A 56 24.50 5.84 -9.18
CA ASP A 56 25.55 5.97 -8.15
C ASP A 56 25.43 4.79 -7.18
N ILE A 57 26.40 3.87 -7.22
CA ILE A 57 26.42 2.67 -6.41
C ILE A 57 27.62 2.73 -5.47
N LEU A 58 27.40 3.15 -4.21
CA LEU A 58 28.46 3.31 -3.21
C LEU A 58 29.63 4.18 -3.71
N GLY A 59 29.38 5.15 -4.59
CA GLY A 59 30.41 6.00 -5.22
C GLY A 59 30.91 5.50 -6.58
N HIS A 60 30.53 4.30 -7.01
CA HIS A 60 30.76 3.83 -8.38
C HIS A 60 29.66 4.35 -9.29
N ILE A 61 30.06 5.12 -10.30
CA ILE A 61 29.12 5.85 -11.14
C ILE A 61 28.99 5.25 -12.54
N GLY A 62 27.85 5.47 -13.16
CA GLY A 62 27.61 5.20 -14.57
C GLY A 62 26.26 5.76 -15.01
N TYR A 63 25.91 5.53 -16.27
CA TYR A 63 24.61 5.89 -16.81
C TYR A 63 24.03 4.83 -17.74
N GLN A 64 22.70 4.88 -17.90
CA GLN A 64 21.91 4.12 -18.87
C GLN A 64 21.04 5.09 -19.68
N ILE A 65 20.90 4.83 -20.98
CA ILE A 65 20.00 5.56 -21.88
C ILE A 65 19.04 4.56 -22.51
N TYR A 66 17.75 4.79 -22.27
CA TYR A 66 16.65 3.98 -22.79
C TYR A 66 15.94 4.73 -23.91
N GLU A 67 16.06 4.26 -25.14
CA GLU A 67 15.40 4.81 -26.32
C GLU A 67 14.32 3.86 -26.81
N PRO A 68 13.35 4.31 -27.63
CA PRO A 68 12.26 3.45 -28.12
C PRO A 68 12.72 2.20 -28.88
N THR A 69 13.88 2.28 -29.53
CA THR A 69 14.43 1.21 -30.37
C THR A 69 15.86 0.83 -29.98
N ASN A 70 16.41 1.40 -28.91
CA ASN A 70 17.81 1.22 -28.55
C ASN A 70 18.02 1.33 -27.04
N TYR A 71 19.09 0.72 -26.54
CA TYR A 71 19.54 0.82 -25.15
C TYR A 71 21.06 0.94 -25.15
N SER A 72 21.60 1.87 -24.37
CA SER A 72 23.04 2.03 -24.18
C SER A 72 23.40 2.35 -22.74
N TYR A 73 24.64 2.10 -22.34
CA TYR A 73 25.14 2.37 -21.00
C TYR A 73 26.64 2.68 -21.02
N LYS A 74 27.14 3.32 -19.96
CA LYS A 74 28.57 3.61 -19.77
C LYS A 74 28.93 3.67 -18.29
N TYR A 75 30.12 3.18 -17.95
CA TYR A 75 30.69 3.26 -16.60
C TYR A 75 31.54 4.53 -16.41
N GLY A 76 31.69 4.96 -15.16
CA GLY A 76 32.66 5.97 -14.74
C GLY A 76 32.26 7.41 -15.05
N GLU A 77 31.07 7.64 -15.62
CA GLU A 77 30.60 8.96 -16.00
C GLU A 77 29.11 9.13 -15.65
N PHE A 78 28.74 10.38 -15.37
CA PHE A 78 27.35 10.83 -15.34
C PHE A 78 27.03 11.62 -16.61
N ILE A 79 25.75 11.62 -16.96
CA ILE A 79 25.20 12.58 -17.91
C ILE A 79 24.83 13.85 -17.13
N ASP A 80 25.06 15.02 -17.73
CA ASP A 80 24.78 16.33 -17.10
C ASP A 80 23.29 16.61 -16.90
N ASP A 81 22.41 16.02 -17.71
CA ASP A 81 20.96 16.22 -17.69
C ASP A 81 20.20 14.89 -17.71
N PRO A 82 20.26 14.09 -16.63
CA PRO A 82 19.52 12.83 -16.52
C PRO A 82 18.05 13.09 -16.19
N ASP A 83 17.15 12.22 -16.65
CA ASP A 83 15.75 12.21 -16.20
C ASP A 83 15.64 11.71 -14.75
N PHE A 84 16.53 10.78 -14.36
CA PHE A 84 16.62 10.23 -13.01
C PHE A 84 18.08 10.05 -12.60
N THR A 85 18.40 10.35 -11.35
CA THR A 85 19.62 9.87 -10.71
C THR A 85 19.24 8.89 -9.61
N ILE A 86 19.70 7.66 -9.73
CA ILE A 86 19.43 6.57 -8.80
C ILE A 86 20.69 6.30 -8.00
N THR A 87 20.58 6.37 -6.68
CA THR A 87 21.71 6.25 -5.75
C THR A 87 21.46 5.12 -4.75
N TYR A 88 22.35 4.13 -4.73
CA TYR A 88 22.39 3.07 -3.72
C TYR A 88 23.52 3.34 -2.73
N LYS A 89 23.18 3.42 -1.44
CA LYS A 89 24.15 3.73 -0.35
C LYS A 89 24.27 2.63 0.70
N ASP A 90 23.31 1.73 0.75
CA ASP A 90 23.24 0.69 1.77
C ASP A 90 24.02 -0.56 1.31
N VAL A 91 25.12 -0.83 2.01
CA VAL A 91 26.04 -1.95 1.75
C VAL A 91 25.34 -3.29 1.97
N GLU A 92 24.58 -3.43 3.06
CA GLU A 92 23.87 -4.68 3.37
C GLU A 92 22.81 -4.97 2.31
N PHE A 93 22.05 -3.95 1.91
CA PHE A 93 21.03 -4.09 0.89
C PHE A 93 21.63 -4.55 -0.44
N ILE A 94 22.74 -3.95 -0.87
CA ILE A 94 23.43 -4.37 -2.09
C ILE A 94 23.88 -5.83 -1.98
N ARG A 95 24.44 -6.22 -0.83
CA ARG A 95 24.92 -7.58 -0.58
C ARG A 95 23.78 -8.60 -0.67
N GLU A 96 22.67 -8.33 0.01
CA GLU A 96 21.43 -9.12 -0.07
C GLU A 96 20.98 -9.27 -1.53
N ARG A 97 20.91 -8.17 -2.29
CA ARG A 97 20.45 -8.19 -3.68
C ARG A 97 21.37 -9.00 -4.59
N LEU A 98 22.69 -8.98 -4.36
CA LEU A 98 23.65 -9.81 -5.08
C LEU A 98 23.52 -11.30 -4.75
N ARG A 99 23.14 -11.64 -3.52
CA ARG A 99 22.82 -13.03 -3.10
C ARG A 99 21.48 -13.52 -3.64
N GLY A 100 20.68 -12.63 -4.23
CA GLY A 100 19.33 -12.92 -4.69
C GLY A 100 18.27 -12.80 -3.60
N ASP A 101 18.64 -12.33 -2.42
CA ASP A 101 17.73 -12.08 -1.31
C ASP A 101 16.75 -10.99 -1.70
N ARG A 102 15.50 -11.20 -1.30
CA ARG A 102 14.44 -10.22 -1.49
C ARG A 102 14.01 -9.76 -0.12
N THR A 103 14.02 -8.44 0.07
CA THR A 103 13.56 -7.79 1.30
C THR A 103 12.28 -6.99 1.07
N ARG A 104 11.44 -6.90 2.10
CA ARG A 104 10.23 -6.07 2.08
C ARG A 104 10.65 -4.60 2.01
N THR A 105 10.26 -3.93 0.93
CA THR A 105 10.55 -2.51 0.73
C THR A 105 9.28 -1.66 0.76
N ALA A 106 9.39 -0.44 1.27
CA ALA A 106 8.40 0.62 1.13
C ALA A 106 8.96 1.72 0.21
N ILE A 107 8.06 2.57 -0.27
CA ILE A 107 8.45 3.76 -1.03
C ILE A 107 7.89 5.00 -0.32
N GLY A 108 8.69 6.03 -0.20
CA GLY A 108 8.28 7.34 0.31
C GLY A 108 9.10 8.46 -0.33
N LEU A 109 8.67 9.70 -0.19
CA LEU A 109 9.45 10.89 -0.58
C LEU A 109 10.10 11.46 0.67
N ASN A 110 11.35 11.91 0.66
CA ASN A 110 11.91 12.62 1.82
C ASN A 110 11.42 14.09 1.88
N SER A 111 11.91 14.86 2.87
CA SER A 111 11.62 16.30 3.03
C SER A 111 12.10 17.18 1.87
N LYS A 112 12.92 16.65 0.96
CA LYS A 112 13.42 17.33 -0.25
C LYS A 112 12.76 16.82 -1.53
N GLU A 113 11.64 16.08 -1.41
CA GLU A 113 10.92 15.44 -2.51
C GLU A 113 11.78 14.47 -3.34
N VAL A 114 12.82 13.90 -2.71
CA VAL A 114 13.61 12.80 -3.27
C VAL A 114 12.91 11.50 -2.91
N LEU A 115 12.65 10.67 -3.91
CA LEU A 115 12.02 9.38 -3.68
C LEU A 115 13.02 8.42 -3.06
N GLN A 116 12.61 7.73 -2.00
CA GLN A 116 13.40 6.72 -1.34
C GLN A 116 12.66 5.38 -1.38
N VAL A 117 13.38 4.36 -1.79
CA VAL A 117 13.01 2.97 -1.53
C VAL A 117 13.67 2.59 -0.22
N CYS A 118 12.86 2.17 0.73
CA CYS A 118 13.29 1.88 2.10
C CYS A 118 13.07 0.42 2.43
N ARG A 119 14.02 -0.23 3.08
CA ARG A 119 13.78 -1.50 3.77
C ARG A 119 12.88 -1.24 4.97
N LYS A 120 11.94 -2.15 5.24
CA LYS A 120 11.16 -2.13 6.48
C LYS A 120 11.83 -3.05 7.48
N GLU A 121 12.23 -2.50 8.60
CA GLU A 121 12.83 -3.25 9.71
C GLU A 121 11.96 -3.04 10.95
N ASP A 122 11.61 -4.12 11.62
CA ASP A 122 10.75 -4.05 12.80
C ASP A 122 11.49 -3.33 13.91
N LEU A 123 10.89 -2.24 14.38
CA LEU A 123 11.36 -1.54 15.57
C LEU A 123 10.73 -2.20 16.80
N PHE A 124 9.41 -2.18 16.87
CA PHE A 124 8.66 -2.82 17.94
C PHE A 124 7.32 -3.36 17.45
N THR A 125 6.82 -4.36 18.15
CA THR A 125 5.46 -4.88 17.99
C THR A 125 4.69 -4.68 19.27
N THR A 126 3.40 -4.38 19.17
CA THR A 126 2.56 -4.23 20.34
C THR A 126 1.36 -5.14 20.31
N TYR A 127 1.15 -5.84 21.42
CA TYR A 127 -0.06 -6.60 21.68
C TYR A 127 -1.01 -5.77 22.55
N THR A 128 -2.28 -5.70 22.18
CA THR A 128 -3.33 -5.04 22.98
C THR A 128 -4.32 -6.06 23.51
N LYS A 129 -4.67 -5.95 24.79
CA LYS A 129 -5.78 -6.71 25.40
C LYS A 129 -7.12 -6.01 25.25
N ALA A 130 -7.13 -4.77 24.77
CA ALA A 130 -8.30 -3.92 24.86
C ALA A 130 -9.41 -4.36 23.89
N LYS A 131 -10.64 -4.49 24.41
CA LYS A 131 -11.91 -4.39 23.63
C LYS A 131 -12.17 -2.96 23.10
N VAL A 132 -11.19 -2.07 23.23
CA VAL A 132 -11.34 -0.61 23.16
C VAL A 132 -10.24 -0.09 22.23
N GLY A 133 -10.59 0.30 21.01
CA GLY A 133 -9.79 1.15 20.11
C GLY A 133 -8.45 0.65 19.57
N ASN A 134 -7.96 1.31 18.52
CA ASN A 134 -6.69 1.06 17.84
C ASN A 134 -5.47 1.36 18.74
N ALA A 135 -4.59 0.38 18.98
CA ALA A 135 -3.34 0.52 19.75
C ALA A 135 -2.46 1.70 19.30
N GLN A 136 -2.51 2.05 18.01
CA GLN A 136 -1.81 3.19 17.43
C GLN A 136 -2.25 4.53 18.03
N LEU A 137 -3.54 4.68 18.34
CA LEU A 137 -4.09 5.87 18.99
C LEU A 137 -3.73 5.93 20.48
N PHE A 138 -3.61 4.77 21.14
CA PHE A 138 -3.19 4.71 22.54
C PHE A 138 -1.73 5.09 22.71
N ILE A 139 -0.85 4.55 21.87
CA ILE A 139 0.58 4.85 21.92
C ILE A 139 0.84 6.31 21.55
N ALA A 140 0.03 6.91 20.67
CA ALA A 140 0.11 8.33 20.32
C ALA A 140 -0.08 9.27 21.53
N ARG A 141 -0.71 8.81 22.61
CA ARG A 141 -0.90 9.62 23.83
C ARG A 141 0.34 9.71 24.71
N ILE A 142 1.36 8.89 24.45
CA ILE A 142 2.61 8.90 25.19
C ILE A 142 3.50 9.98 24.55
N PRO A 143 3.77 11.12 25.21
CA PRO A 143 4.46 12.26 24.59
C PRO A 143 5.83 11.94 24.00
N PHE A 144 6.52 10.98 24.61
CA PHE A 144 7.80 10.47 24.11
C PHE A 144 7.72 10.06 22.63
N PHE A 145 6.60 9.48 22.18
CA PHE A 145 6.42 9.13 20.77
C PHE A 145 6.11 10.35 19.89
N GLU A 146 5.35 11.33 20.38
CA GLU A 146 5.06 12.56 19.63
C GLU A 146 6.33 13.37 19.34
N GLU A 147 7.31 13.36 20.26
CA GLU A 147 8.63 14.00 20.08
C GLU A 147 9.42 13.40 18.91
N ILE A 148 9.32 12.07 18.74
CA ILE A 148 10.11 11.32 17.76
C ILE A 148 9.36 11.16 16.44
N VAL A 149 8.03 11.07 16.49
CA VAL A 149 7.14 10.77 15.37
C VAL A 149 6.05 11.84 15.28
N GLU A 150 6.29 12.83 14.43
CA GLU A 150 5.31 13.87 14.11
C GLU A 150 4.12 13.23 13.40
N ASN A 151 2.92 13.37 13.98
CA ASN A 151 1.65 12.77 13.54
C ASN A 151 1.54 11.24 13.74
N LEU A 152 2.09 10.71 14.83
CA LEU A 152 1.81 9.34 15.27
C LEU A 152 0.28 9.13 15.38
N GLY A 153 -0.26 8.09 14.73
CA GLY A 153 -1.72 7.80 14.74
C GLY A 153 -2.40 7.88 13.37
N ALA A 154 -1.80 8.57 12.39
CA ALA A 154 -2.25 8.50 11.00
C ALA A 154 -1.74 7.21 10.33
N SER A 155 -2.45 6.64 9.35
CA SER A 155 -1.92 5.52 8.55
C SER A 155 -0.72 6.02 7.70
N GLN A 156 0.51 5.93 8.25
CA GLN A 156 1.71 6.60 7.73
C GLN A 156 2.42 5.86 6.57
N GLN A 157 1.66 5.24 5.67
CA GLN A 157 2.30 4.61 4.50
C GLN A 157 2.67 5.62 3.40
N THR A 158 2.13 6.85 3.41
CA THR A 158 2.22 7.78 2.27
C THR A 158 2.78 9.17 2.57
N PHE A 159 3.08 9.49 3.82
CA PHE A 159 3.63 10.80 4.17
C PHE A 159 5.11 10.94 3.78
N PRO A 160 5.61 12.18 3.62
CA PRO A 160 7.02 12.42 3.42
C PRO A 160 7.84 11.80 4.57
N LEU A 161 8.81 10.97 4.20
CA LEU A 161 9.92 10.55 5.03
C LEU A 161 10.70 11.78 5.48
N ARG A 162 11.29 11.70 6.65
CA ARG A 162 12.26 12.68 7.10
C ARG A 162 13.57 12.45 6.35
N ASP A 163 14.39 13.49 6.25
CA ASP A 163 15.77 13.29 5.82
C ASP A 163 16.45 12.31 6.79
N GLU A 164 17.19 11.36 6.22
CA GLU A 164 18.01 10.47 7.03
C GLU A 164 19.02 11.33 7.79
N PRO A 165 19.12 11.21 9.12
CA PRO A 165 20.11 11.93 9.89
C PRO A 165 21.51 11.52 9.47
N ASP A 166 22.39 12.50 9.40
CA ASP A 166 23.81 12.29 9.08
C ASP A 166 24.57 11.52 10.18
N THR A 167 23.92 11.20 11.30
CA THR A 167 24.52 10.51 12.44
C THR A 167 24.53 9.00 12.21
N PRO A 168 25.70 8.34 12.07
CA PRO A 168 25.79 6.90 11.93
C PRO A 168 25.24 6.20 13.17
N ILE A 169 24.56 5.07 12.99
CA ILE A 169 24.10 4.29 14.15
C ILE A 169 25.31 3.52 14.69
N THR A 170 25.81 3.97 15.84
CA THR A 170 26.90 3.28 16.54
C THR A 170 26.38 1.96 17.13
N PRO A 171 27.21 0.90 17.16
CA PRO A 171 26.84 -0.36 17.80
C PRO A 171 26.29 -0.14 19.21
N VAL A 172 25.33 -0.96 19.59
CA VAL A 172 24.77 -0.96 20.95
C VAL A 172 25.85 -1.46 21.91
N LYS A 173 26.17 -0.67 22.92
CA LYS A 173 27.09 -1.08 23.99
C LYS A 173 26.33 -1.89 25.04
N GLU A 174 27.03 -2.77 25.73
CA GLU A 174 26.47 -3.54 26.85
C GLU A 174 25.83 -2.60 27.90
N GLY A 175 24.58 -2.89 28.26
CA GLY A 175 23.81 -2.10 29.23
C GLY A 175 23.29 -0.75 28.72
N GLU A 176 23.60 -0.33 27.49
CA GLU A 176 23.19 0.97 26.95
C GLU A 176 21.67 1.08 26.82
N LEU A 177 21.01 0.05 26.28
CA LEU A 177 19.56 0.04 26.13
C LEU A 177 18.82 0.04 27.47
N ALA A 178 19.34 -0.67 28.47
CA ALA A 178 18.78 -0.67 29.82
C ALA A 178 18.86 0.73 30.46
N SER A 179 19.96 1.47 30.23
CA SER A 179 20.09 2.86 30.69
C SER A 179 19.07 3.76 29.99
N LEU A 180 19.05 3.73 28.66
CA LEU A 180 18.13 4.54 27.85
C LEU A 180 16.66 4.24 28.17
N MET A 181 16.32 2.99 28.44
CA MET A 181 14.98 2.58 28.86
C MET A 181 14.60 3.16 30.23
N LYS A 182 15.53 3.19 31.20
CA LYS A 182 15.28 3.82 32.51
C LYS A 182 15.10 5.33 32.37
N ASP A 183 15.92 5.98 31.55
CA ASP A 183 15.82 7.41 31.29
C ASP A 183 14.46 7.75 30.66
N MET A 184 14.02 6.99 29.65
CA MET A 184 12.69 7.12 29.04
C MET A 184 11.55 6.98 30.06
N LEU A 185 11.61 5.99 30.96
CA LEU A 185 10.60 5.79 32.01
C LEU A 185 10.54 6.97 32.99
N ILE A 186 11.69 7.52 33.37
CA ILE A 186 11.77 8.71 34.25
C ILE A 186 11.18 9.93 33.54
N GLU A 187 11.58 10.19 32.29
CA GLU A 187 11.13 11.34 31.52
C GLU A 187 9.61 11.32 31.31
N THR A 188 9.08 10.19 30.87
CA THR A 188 7.63 10.01 30.67
C THR A 188 6.84 10.15 31.99
N GLY A 189 7.47 9.86 33.13
CA GLY A 189 6.90 10.06 34.46
C GLY A 189 6.92 11.49 34.99
N ASN A 190 7.78 12.36 34.45
CA ASN A 190 7.89 13.77 34.84
C ASN A 190 7.07 14.70 33.94
N MET A 191 5.98 14.18 33.38
CA MET A 191 5.12 14.90 32.45
C MET A 191 4.41 16.09 33.13
N PRO A 192 4.30 17.27 32.47
CA PRO A 192 3.50 18.38 32.99
C PRO A 192 2.04 17.98 33.20
N GLU A 193 1.42 18.45 34.29
CA GLU A 193 0.03 18.14 34.65
C GLU A 193 -0.96 18.44 33.50
N GLU A 194 -0.79 19.54 32.79
CA GLU A 194 -1.65 19.92 31.66
C GLU A 194 -1.58 18.88 30.51
N LEU A 195 -0.38 18.39 30.19
CA LEU A 195 -0.18 17.38 29.15
C LEU A 195 -0.69 16.01 29.59
N TYR A 196 -0.54 15.69 30.88
CA TYR A 196 -1.08 14.50 31.49
C TYR A 196 -2.61 14.46 31.38
N GLN A 197 -3.27 15.55 31.78
CA GLN A 197 -4.73 15.67 31.67
C GLN A 197 -5.19 15.59 30.21
N LYS A 198 -4.50 16.29 29.28
CA LYS A 198 -4.82 16.22 27.85
C LYS A 198 -4.80 14.79 27.30
N ASN A 199 -3.81 13.99 27.70
CA ASN A 199 -3.54 12.70 27.05
C ASN A 199 -4.18 11.49 27.77
N PHE A 200 -4.44 11.57 29.08
CA PHE A 200 -4.90 10.42 29.89
C PHE A 200 -6.16 10.66 30.74
N GLN A 201 -6.72 11.87 30.77
CA GLN A 201 -7.92 12.15 31.57
C GLN A 201 -9.11 11.27 31.14
N GLY A 202 -9.64 10.50 32.09
CA GLY A 202 -10.76 9.57 31.87
C GLY A 202 -10.39 8.26 31.15
N GLN A 203 -9.12 8.04 30.80
CA GLN A 203 -8.65 6.82 30.14
C GLN A 203 -7.26 6.41 30.68
N PRO A 204 -7.20 5.80 31.89
CA PRO A 204 -5.96 5.27 32.45
C PRO A 204 -5.40 4.15 31.58
N MET A 205 -4.09 3.93 31.65
CA MET A 205 -3.41 2.96 30.78
C MET A 205 -2.25 2.28 31.49
N LYS A 206 -2.18 0.96 31.34
CA LYS A 206 -1.11 0.08 31.80
C LYS A 206 -0.32 -0.46 30.61
N ILE A 207 0.98 -0.29 30.67
CA ILE A 207 1.91 -0.67 29.60
C ILE A 207 2.97 -1.61 30.16
N ASN A 208 3.22 -2.72 29.46
CA ASN A 208 4.45 -3.49 29.60
C ASN A 208 5.44 -3.11 28.49
N TRP A 209 6.71 -2.98 28.85
CA TRP A 209 7.83 -2.71 27.96
C TRP A 209 8.78 -3.90 27.96
N GLU A 210 9.26 -4.30 26.80
CA GLU A 210 10.25 -5.36 26.60
C GLU A 210 11.28 -4.89 25.56
N ILE A 211 12.52 -4.65 26.00
CA ILE A 211 13.64 -4.13 25.18
C ILE A 211 14.89 -4.93 25.51
N ASP A 212 15.38 -5.75 24.57
CA ASP A 212 16.66 -6.48 24.69
C ASP A 212 16.75 -7.24 26.03
N ASP A 213 15.77 -8.11 26.30
CA ASP A 213 15.55 -8.86 27.56
C ASP A 213 15.30 -8.01 28.82
N ASN A 214 15.33 -6.68 28.73
CA ASN A 214 14.94 -5.78 29.81
C ASN A 214 13.43 -5.56 29.79
N ILE A 215 12.81 -5.70 30.96
CA ILE A 215 11.37 -5.54 31.13
C ILE A 215 11.03 -4.39 32.07
N ALA A 216 9.91 -3.73 31.86
CA ALA A 216 9.33 -2.78 32.80
C ALA A 216 7.82 -2.70 32.64
N TYR A 217 7.14 -2.18 33.65
CA TYR A 217 5.76 -1.75 33.51
C TYR A 217 5.63 -0.27 33.82
N GLN A 218 4.59 0.33 33.24
CA GLN A 218 4.25 1.73 33.36
C GLN A 218 2.73 1.87 33.49
N HIS A 219 2.26 2.70 34.42
CA HIS A 219 0.84 2.91 34.68
C HIS A 219 0.55 4.41 34.79
N PHE A 220 -0.28 4.91 33.88
CA PHE A 220 -0.84 6.26 33.90
C PHE A 220 -2.27 6.16 34.49
N ALA A 221 -2.50 6.77 35.66
CA ALA A 221 -3.78 6.78 36.38
C ALA A 221 -4.28 8.20 36.68
N GLU A 222 -5.58 8.44 36.89
CA GLU A 222 -6.16 9.81 37.03
C GLU A 222 -5.41 10.77 37.98
N ASN A 223 -4.74 10.24 39.01
CA ASN A 223 -4.02 11.01 40.03
C ASN A 223 -2.48 10.86 39.96
N GLY A 224 -1.93 10.42 38.84
CA GLY A 224 -0.49 10.39 38.59
C GLY A 224 0.02 9.11 37.94
N TYR A 225 1.32 8.88 38.10
CA TYR A 225 2.10 7.93 37.32
C TYR A 225 2.91 6.97 38.18
N LYS A 226 3.07 5.71 37.74
CA LYS A 226 3.91 4.70 38.39
C LYS A 226 4.67 3.87 37.36
N TYR A 227 5.89 3.47 37.68
CA TYR A 227 6.66 2.50 36.90
C TYR A 227 7.56 1.64 37.77
N GLU A 228 7.97 0.49 37.26
CA GLU A 228 8.97 -0.37 37.87
C GLU A 228 9.80 -1.04 36.77
N PHE A 229 11.13 -0.88 36.84
CA PHE A 229 12.06 -1.57 35.96
C PHE A 229 12.36 -2.97 36.50
N GLY A 230 12.44 -3.96 35.63
CA GLY A 230 12.66 -5.38 35.95
C GLY A 230 11.39 -6.19 36.18
N LYS A 231 10.21 -5.67 35.82
CA LYS A 231 8.92 -6.33 36.08
C LYS A 231 7.87 -6.06 35.00
N HIS A 232 7.07 -7.08 34.71
CA HIS A 232 5.81 -6.98 33.96
C HIS A 232 4.62 -7.14 34.90
N ILE A 233 3.46 -6.66 34.45
CA ILE A 233 2.16 -6.93 35.09
C ILE A 233 1.29 -7.80 34.19
N GLU A 234 0.47 -8.67 34.80
CA GLU A 234 -0.40 -9.58 34.05
C GLU A 234 -1.56 -8.87 33.37
N ASP A 235 -2.04 -7.75 33.93
CA ASP A 235 -3.20 -7.00 33.48
C ASP A 235 -2.84 -5.73 32.71
N ALA A 236 -1.71 -5.73 31.99
CA ALA A 236 -1.36 -4.64 31.07
C ALA A 236 -2.38 -4.51 29.93
N ASP A 237 -2.74 -3.27 29.60
CA ASP A 237 -3.61 -2.96 28.46
C ASP A 237 -2.85 -3.14 27.14
N VAL A 238 -1.57 -2.77 27.13
CA VAL A 238 -0.66 -2.84 25.98
C VAL A 238 0.68 -3.44 26.41
N THR A 239 1.27 -4.28 25.58
CA THR A 239 2.67 -4.74 25.73
C THR A 239 3.46 -4.36 24.48
N LEU A 240 4.53 -3.58 24.63
CA LEU A 240 5.45 -3.19 23.55
C LEU A 240 6.73 -4.00 23.64
N LYS A 241 7.07 -4.68 22.54
CA LYS A 241 8.28 -5.49 22.42
C LYS A 241 9.17 -4.96 21.30
N PHE A 242 10.38 -4.57 21.63
CA PHE A 242 11.38 -4.05 20.70
C PHE A 242 12.31 -5.17 20.25
N HIS A 243 12.40 -5.38 18.93
CA HIS A 243 13.12 -6.53 18.36
C HIS A 243 14.51 -6.18 17.86
N ASN A 244 14.73 -4.92 17.45
CA ASN A 244 15.99 -4.49 16.86
C ASN A 244 16.74 -3.54 17.81
N PRO A 245 17.82 -3.99 18.47
CA PRO A 245 18.59 -3.17 19.41
C PRO A 245 19.11 -1.86 18.81
N LEU A 246 19.54 -1.88 17.55
CA LEU A 246 20.12 -0.74 16.85
C LEU A 246 19.09 0.38 16.64
N HIS A 247 17.92 0.01 16.12
CA HIS A 247 16.81 0.96 15.93
C HIS A 247 16.18 1.38 17.24
N THR A 248 16.18 0.49 18.24
CA THR A 248 15.71 0.81 19.59
C THR A 248 16.58 1.86 20.25
N LYS A 249 17.91 1.71 20.19
CA LYS A 249 18.86 2.73 20.68
C LYS A 249 18.56 4.09 20.05
N ARG A 250 18.39 4.11 18.74
CA ARG A 250 18.10 5.33 17.99
C ARG A 250 16.79 5.98 18.45
N PHE A 251 15.74 5.17 18.57
CA PHE A 251 14.43 5.59 19.06
C PHE A 251 14.52 6.15 20.49
N LEU A 252 15.14 5.42 21.42
CA LEU A 252 15.32 5.86 22.80
C LEU A 252 16.22 7.11 22.93
N SER A 253 17.16 7.30 22.01
CA SER A 253 18.02 8.49 21.95
C SER A 253 17.34 9.72 21.32
N LYS A 254 16.04 9.65 21.02
CA LYS A 254 15.25 10.71 20.37
C LYS A 254 15.81 11.18 19.02
N ILE A 255 16.57 10.31 18.34
CA ILE A 255 17.07 10.62 17.01
C ILE A 255 15.92 10.45 16.04
N THR A 256 15.54 11.54 15.39
CA THR A 256 14.46 11.53 14.39
C THR A 256 14.73 10.51 13.30
N GLY A 257 13.68 9.91 12.76
CA GLY A 257 13.81 8.80 11.85
C GLY A 257 12.62 8.63 10.95
N ASN A 258 12.77 7.70 10.01
CA ASN A 258 11.75 7.33 9.07
C ASN A 258 10.94 6.19 9.67
N TYR A 259 9.82 6.52 10.30
CA TYR A 259 8.99 5.54 10.98
C TYR A 259 7.72 5.22 10.18
N ALA A 260 7.13 4.05 10.42
CA ALA A 260 5.82 3.70 9.91
C ALA A 260 5.14 2.66 10.81
N ALA A 261 3.82 2.60 10.79
CA ALA A 261 3.05 1.61 11.52
C ALA A 261 2.19 0.75 10.59
N ARG A 262 1.92 -0.49 10.98
CA ARG A 262 0.95 -1.39 10.33
C ARG A 262 0.37 -2.37 11.34
N ILE A 263 -0.93 -2.60 11.26
CA ILE A 263 -1.59 -3.65 12.03
C ILE A 263 -1.49 -4.98 11.26
N VAL A 264 -1.09 -6.05 11.96
CA VAL A 264 -1.05 -7.44 11.47
C VAL A 264 -1.46 -8.34 12.62
N ASP A 265 -2.47 -9.18 12.43
CA ASP A 265 -2.96 -10.15 13.43
C ASP A 265 -3.18 -9.56 14.83
N LYS A 266 -3.90 -8.43 14.88
CA LYS A 266 -4.19 -7.65 16.11
C LYS A 266 -2.97 -7.02 16.79
N ASN A 267 -1.77 -7.20 16.24
CA ASN A 267 -0.56 -6.53 16.69
C ASN A 267 -0.29 -5.27 15.88
N LEU A 268 0.00 -4.16 16.55
CA LEU A 268 0.57 -2.99 15.88
C LEU A 268 2.07 -3.22 15.72
N ASN A 269 2.50 -3.35 14.48
CA ASN A 269 3.89 -3.42 14.11
C ASN A 269 4.38 -2.03 13.73
N PHE A 270 5.47 -1.61 14.34
CA PHE A 270 6.10 -0.33 14.06
C PHE A 270 7.46 -0.59 13.44
N TYR A 271 7.71 0.05 12.31
CA TYR A 271 8.85 -0.20 11.45
C TYR A 271 9.72 1.05 11.36
N TYR A 272 11.02 0.83 11.36
CA TYR A 272 11.97 1.79 10.83
C TYR A 272 12.15 1.55 9.32
N LYS A 273 12.01 2.63 8.54
CA LYS A 273 12.20 2.65 7.09
C LYS A 273 13.61 3.14 6.79
N ASN A 274 14.52 2.21 6.52
CA ASN A 274 15.89 2.54 6.20
C ASN A 274 16.06 2.77 4.67
N PRO A 275 16.43 3.96 4.18
CA PRO A 275 16.60 4.23 2.75
C PRO A 275 17.74 3.40 2.15
N VAL A 276 17.39 2.49 1.26
CA VAL A 276 18.37 1.62 0.57
C VAL A 276 18.73 2.14 -0.81
N LEU A 277 17.79 2.89 -1.41
CA LEU A 277 17.96 3.57 -2.69
C LEU A 277 17.24 4.92 -2.67
N SER A 278 17.88 5.94 -3.21
CA SER A 278 17.31 7.27 -3.43
C SER A 278 17.21 7.57 -4.93
N VAL A 279 16.18 8.29 -5.33
CA VAL A 279 15.92 8.66 -6.72
C VAL A 279 15.58 10.13 -6.79
N ASN A 280 16.44 10.87 -7.47
CA ASN A 280 16.19 12.26 -7.80
C ASN A 280 15.63 12.35 -9.22
N PHE A 281 14.39 12.81 -9.34
CA PHE A 281 13.72 13.03 -10.61
C PHE A 281 13.99 14.44 -11.12
N LYS A 282 14.23 14.57 -12.42
CA LYS A 282 14.20 15.86 -13.12
C LYS A 282 12.80 16.48 -13.08
N ASP A 283 11.79 15.67 -13.36
CA ASP A 283 10.38 16.02 -13.24
C ASP A 283 9.88 15.67 -11.83
N LYS A 284 9.59 16.67 -11.00
CA LYS A 284 9.13 16.48 -9.62
C LYS A 284 7.74 15.83 -9.53
N GLU A 285 6.97 15.81 -10.62
CA GLU A 285 5.68 15.09 -10.66
C GLU A 285 5.84 13.60 -10.97
N ALA A 286 7.06 13.14 -11.29
CA ALA A 286 7.31 11.75 -11.59
C ALA A 286 7.13 10.86 -10.34
N SER A 287 6.31 9.82 -10.49
CA SER A 287 5.95 8.93 -9.37
C SER A 287 6.95 7.79 -9.14
N ALA A 288 6.88 7.16 -7.96
CA ALA A 288 7.52 5.87 -7.63
C ALA A 288 7.40 4.80 -8.72
N LEU A 289 6.28 4.80 -9.43
CA LEU A 289 5.98 3.81 -10.47
C LEU A 289 6.90 3.95 -11.70
N SER A 290 7.55 5.10 -11.86
CA SER A 290 8.56 5.32 -12.91
C SER A 290 9.76 4.37 -12.77
N LEU A 291 10.12 3.96 -11.55
CA LEU A 291 11.20 2.98 -11.34
C LEU A 291 10.87 1.62 -11.90
N LEU A 292 9.60 1.25 -11.89
CA LEU A 292 9.13 -0.04 -12.36
C LEU A 292 9.17 -0.15 -13.89
N ARG A 293 9.43 0.94 -14.60
CA ARG A 293 9.73 0.91 -16.04
C ARG A 293 11.11 0.33 -16.31
N LEU A 294 12.06 0.54 -15.39
CA LEU A 294 13.46 0.17 -15.57
C LEU A 294 13.60 -1.36 -15.51
N PRO A 295 14.13 -2.01 -16.57
CA PRO A 295 14.29 -3.47 -16.60
C PRO A 295 15.06 -4.01 -15.39
N PHE A 296 16.21 -3.43 -15.06
CA PHE A 296 17.02 -3.86 -13.91
C PHE A 296 16.24 -3.74 -12.59
N TYR A 297 15.44 -2.67 -12.42
CA TYR A 297 14.72 -2.42 -11.19
C TYR A 297 13.63 -3.47 -10.96
N ARG A 298 12.88 -3.84 -12.02
CA ARG A 298 11.86 -4.89 -11.97
C ARG A 298 12.42 -6.25 -11.58
N GLU A 299 13.64 -6.54 -11.98
CA GLU A 299 14.28 -7.83 -11.72
C GLU A 299 15.00 -7.88 -10.37
N LEU A 300 15.83 -6.87 -10.07
CA LEU A 300 16.67 -6.83 -8.87
C LEU A 300 15.88 -6.39 -7.63
N ASN A 301 14.96 -5.44 -7.80
CA ASN A 301 14.19 -4.83 -6.70
C ASN A 301 12.73 -5.29 -6.69
N ARG A 302 12.43 -6.46 -7.29
CA ARG A 302 11.08 -7.03 -7.29
C ARG A 302 10.63 -7.14 -5.83
N PRO A 303 9.52 -6.48 -5.42
CA PRO A 303 8.96 -6.72 -4.10
C PRO A 303 8.61 -8.20 -4.00
N ILE A 304 8.79 -8.78 -2.82
CA ILE A 304 8.31 -10.13 -2.54
C ILE A 304 6.79 -10.11 -2.75
N VAL A 305 6.33 -10.74 -3.83
CA VAL A 305 4.95 -11.17 -4.03
C VAL A 305 5.01 -12.70 -4.02
N GLU A 306 5.53 -13.23 -2.94
CA GLU A 306 5.42 -14.63 -2.57
C GLU A 306 4.46 -14.69 -1.37
N PRO A 307 3.81 -15.84 -1.12
CA PRO A 307 3.12 -16.03 0.14
C PRO A 307 4.07 -15.62 1.27
N THR A 308 3.54 -14.88 2.23
CA THR A 308 4.22 -14.48 3.46
C THR A 308 5.21 -15.54 3.94
N VAL A 309 6.44 -15.11 4.25
CA VAL A 309 7.52 -15.89 4.85
C VAL A 309 6.98 -16.70 6.03
N GLU A 310 7.51 -17.90 6.23
CA GLU A 310 7.09 -18.98 7.13
C GLU A 310 6.95 -18.63 8.63
N ASP A 311 7.18 -17.38 9.05
CA ASP A 311 7.07 -16.93 10.46
C ASP A 311 5.91 -15.95 10.74
N GLU A 312 5.14 -15.54 9.73
CA GLU A 312 3.84 -14.89 9.95
C GLU A 312 2.75 -15.92 9.68
N GLU A 313 1.92 -16.25 10.68
CA GLU A 313 0.69 -17.02 10.44
C GLU A 313 -0.05 -16.34 9.28
N LYS A 314 -0.15 -17.04 8.15
CA LYS A 314 -0.78 -16.49 6.96
C LYS A 314 -2.21 -16.16 7.32
N ASP A 315 -2.57 -14.88 7.33
CA ASP A 315 -3.94 -14.43 7.55
C ASP A 315 -4.87 -15.23 6.62
N THR A 316 -5.64 -16.15 7.23
CA THR A 316 -6.47 -17.12 6.49
C THR A 316 -7.78 -16.50 6.03
N ARG A 317 -8.07 -15.24 6.38
CA ARG A 317 -9.30 -14.54 6.03
C ARG A 317 -9.32 -14.22 4.52
N GLU A 318 -10.44 -14.54 3.87
CA GLU A 318 -10.58 -14.40 2.40
C GLU A 318 -10.73 -12.93 1.99
N ASN A 319 -9.73 -12.40 1.28
CA ASN A 319 -9.84 -11.11 0.58
C ASN A 319 -10.54 -11.31 -0.78
N TYR A 320 -11.57 -10.52 -1.04
CA TYR A 320 -12.39 -10.67 -2.24
C TYR A 320 -12.94 -9.32 -2.70
N GLY A 321 -12.73 -8.94 -3.96
CA GLY A 321 -13.34 -7.75 -4.52
C GLY A 321 -13.28 -7.70 -6.05
N HIS A 322 -14.27 -7.07 -6.68
CA HIS A 322 -14.37 -6.92 -8.13
C HIS A 322 -14.81 -5.52 -8.53
N TYR A 323 -14.30 -5.06 -9.69
CA TYR A 323 -14.85 -3.89 -10.37
C TYR A 323 -16.21 -4.27 -10.96
N ILE A 324 -17.23 -3.45 -10.68
CA ILE A 324 -18.55 -3.65 -11.24
C ILE A 324 -18.67 -2.85 -12.55
N PRO A 325 -19.01 -3.48 -13.69
CA PRO A 325 -19.01 -2.81 -14.98
C PRO A 325 -20.07 -1.70 -15.05
N VAL A 326 -19.69 -0.50 -15.48
CA VAL A 326 -20.62 0.64 -15.57
C VAL A 326 -21.56 0.53 -16.77
N ASN A 327 -22.78 1.05 -16.63
CA ASN A 327 -23.78 1.20 -17.68
C ASN A 327 -24.15 -0.11 -18.41
N LEU A 328 -24.09 -1.25 -17.72
CA LEU A 328 -24.60 -2.50 -18.28
C LEU A 328 -26.06 -2.73 -17.85
N PRO A 329 -27.04 -2.68 -18.77
CA PRO A 329 -28.37 -3.26 -18.55
C PRO A 329 -28.29 -4.78 -18.72
N LEU A 330 -28.91 -5.55 -17.82
CA LEU A 330 -29.05 -7.00 -17.97
C LEU A 330 -30.47 -7.33 -18.39
N GLY A 331 -30.66 -7.65 -19.67
CA GLY A 331 -31.92 -8.22 -20.19
C GLY A 331 -33.19 -7.47 -19.77
N ASP A 332 -34.28 -8.22 -19.55
CA ASP A 332 -35.62 -7.71 -19.22
C ASP A 332 -35.75 -7.09 -17.82
N PHE A 333 -34.64 -6.99 -17.06
CA PHE A 333 -34.65 -6.28 -15.80
C PHE A 333 -34.72 -4.77 -16.08
N GLU A 334 -35.69 -4.09 -15.45
CA GLU A 334 -35.88 -2.63 -15.49
C GLU A 334 -34.54 -1.87 -15.51
N ASN A 335 -34.46 -0.81 -16.33
CA ASN A 335 -33.37 0.11 -16.74
C ASN A 335 -32.31 0.55 -15.68
N VAL A 336 -31.93 -0.30 -14.74
CA VAL A 336 -31.08 -0.02 -13.59
C VAL A 336 -29.72 -0.68 -13.84
N PRO A 337 -28.62 0.11 -13.86
CA PRO A 337 -27.28 -0.42 -14.06
C PRO A 337 -26.90 -1.46 -12.99
N VAL A 338 -26.18 -2.52 -13.40
CA VAL A 338 -25.67 -3.56 -12.50
C VAL A 338 -24.98 -3.02 -11.23
N PRO A 339 -24.09 -2.00 -11.29
CA PRO A 339 -23.46 -1.48 -10.08
C PRO A 339 -24.45 -0.94 -9.05
N TYR A 340 -25.55 -0.34 -9.50
CA TYR A 340 -26.56 0.20 -8.60
C TYR A 340 -27.23 -0.93 -7.81
N LYS A 341 -27.70 -1.97 -8.49
CA LYS A 341 -28.36 -3.13 -7.86
C LYS A 341 -27.50 -3.79 -6.78
N VAL A 342 -26.22 -4.03 -7.08
CA VAL A 342 -25.32 -4.69 -6.12
C VAL A 342 -25.12 -3.83 -4.88
N PHE A 343 -24.83 -2.53 -5.04
CA PHE A 343 -24.62 -1.64 -3.90
C PHE A 343 -25.92 -1.40 -3.12
N GLU A 344 -27.05 -1.21 -3.80
CA GLU A 344 -28.36 -1.04 -3.15
C GLU A 344 -28.69 -2.21 -2.23
N HIS A 345 -28.43 -3.45 -2.66
CA HIS A 345 -28.62 -4.64 -1.83
C HIS A 345 -27.83 -4.57 -0.51
N PHE A 346 -26.53 -4.27 -0.57
CA PHE A 346 -25.69 -4.22 0.62
C PHE A 346 -25.97 -2.99 1.49
N ILE A 347 -26.24 -1.83 0.90
CA ILE A 347 -26.64 -0.60 1.62
C ILE A 347 -27.92 -0.86 2.41
N ASN A 348 -28.92 -1.50 1.79
CA ASN A 348 -30.18 -1.78 2.45
C ASN A 348 -30.05 -2.81 3.58
N LYS A 349 -29.10 -3.74 3.49
CA LYS A 349 -28.80 -4.72 4.55
C LYS A 349 -27.89 -4.18 5.66
N ALA A 350 -27.07 -3.18 5.38
CA ALA A 350 -26.01 -2.73 6.28
C ALA A 350 -26.54 -2.29 7.66
N SER A 351 -25.91 -2.79 8.73
CA SER A 351 -26.16 -2.40 10.13
C SER A 351 -25.58 -1.04 10.49
N ASN A 352 -24.51 -0.64 9.81
CA ASN A 352 -23.89 0.68 9.91
C ASN A 352 -23.28 1.02 8.54
N ILE A 353 -23.29 2.30 8.19
CA ILE A 353 -22.72 2.80 6.95
C ILE A 353 -21.83 4.00 7.26
N VAL A 354 -20.65 4.01 6.68
CA VAL A 354 -19.72 5.15 6.73
C VAL A 354 -19.42 5.60 5.32
N LEU A 355 -19.57 6.90 5.05
CA LEU A 355 -19.11 7.53 3.83
C LEU A 355 -17.83 8.33 4.12
N ARG A 356 -16.85 8.24 3.21
CA ARG A 356 -15.56 8.92 3.34
C ARG A 356 -15.17 9.59 2.02
N THR A 357 -14.35 10.64 2.08
CA THR A 357 -13.65 11.19 0.92
C THR A 357 -12.72 10.17 0.25
N CYS A 358 -12.39 10.41 -1.01
CA CYS A 358 -11.57 9.51 -1.82
C CYS A 358 -10.07 9.76 -1.58
N GLY A 359 -9.44 8.95 -0.73
CA GLY A 359 -8.00 9.06 -0.45
C GLY A 359 -7.11 8.95 -1.70
N CYS A 360 -7.54 8.22 -2.75
CA CYS A 360 -6.83 8.21 -4.03
C CYS A 360 -6.87 9.57 -4.74
N ARG A 361 -8.04 10.21 -4.81
CA ARG A 361 -8.16 11.52 -5.47
C ARG A 361 -7.47 12.62 -4.70
N GLU A 362 -7.54 12.56 -3.36
CA GLU A 362 -6.83 13.48 -2.49
C GLU A 362 -5.32 13.35 -2.68
N ARG A 363 -4.77 12.13 -2.59
CA ARG A 363 -3.35 11.84 -2.79
C ARG A 363 -2.82 12.37 -4.12
N TRP A 364 -3.60 12.27 -5.19
CA TRP A 364 -3.21 12.69 -6.54
C TRP A 364 -3.76 14.06 -6.93
N GLN A 365 -4.33 14.81 -5.98
CA GLN A 365 -4.92 16.15 -6.18
C GLN A 365 -5.82 16.25 -7.42
N CYS A 366 -6.77 15.31 -7.52
CA CYS A 366 -7.64 15.12 -8.68
C CYS A 366 -8.31 16.43 -9.14
N LYS A 367 -8.22 16.72 -10.45
CA LYS A 367 -8.87 17.87 -11.09
C LYS A 367 -10.14 17.52 -11.86
N ASN A 368 -10.37 16.22 -12.10
CA ASN A 368 -11.44 15.74 -12.98
C ASN A 368 -12.69 15.28 -12.22
N HIS A 369 -12.53 14.96 -10.94
CA HIS A 369 -13.56 14.33 -10.13
C HIS A 369 -13.52 14.84 -8.69
N SER A 370 -14.69 14.96 -8.06
CA SER A 370 -14.78 15.42 -6.67
C SER A 370 -14.13 14.41 -5.71
N ILE A 371 -13.41 14.93 -4.70
CA ILE A 371 -12.88 14.10 -3.61
C ILE A 371 -14.00 13.59 -2.69
N ASP A 372 -15.16 14.25 -2.67
CA ASP A 372 -16.28 13.91 -1.79
C ASP A 372 -16.96 12.60 -2.18
N LEU A 373 -16.89 12.21 -3.46
CA LEU A 373 -17.42 10.94 -3.97
C LEU A 373 -16.47 9.77 -3.71
N GLY A 374 -16.10 9.59 -2.44
CA GLY A 374 -15.17 8.56 -1.98
C GLY A 374 -15.83 7.29 -1.47
N CYS A 375 -15.14 6.58 -0.59
CA CYS A 375 -15.49 5.19 -0.25
C CYS A 375 -16.76 5.10 0.58
N ILE A 376 -17.44 3.96 0.48
CA ILE A 376 -18.54 3.54 1.34
C ILE A 376 -18.11 2.28 2.09
N PHE A 377 -18.27 2.28 3.41
CA PHE A 377 -18.00 1.12 4.26
C PHE A 377 -19.29 0.68 4.94
N MET A 378 -19.51 -0.63 5.03
CA MET A 378 -20.76 -1.22 5.50
C MET A 378 -20.50 -2.36 6.48
N GLY A 379 -21.38 -2.49 7.48
CA GLY A 379 -21.39 -3.58 8.47
C GLY A 379 -20.90 -3.18 9.86
N ASP A 380 -21.05 -4.06 10.86
CA ASP A 380 -20.85 -3.73 12.27
C ASP A 380 -19.44 -3.27 12.61
N ASP A 381 -18.42 -3.83 11.95
CA ASP A 381 -17.01 -3.50 12.21
C ASP A 381 -16.76 -1.99 11.98
N THR A 382 -17.52 -1.39 11.05
CA THR A 382 -17.39 0.04 10.71
C THR A 382 -17.86 0.99 11.82
N LYS A 383 -18.58 0.50 12.85
CA LYS A 383 -19.06 1.33 13.98
C LYS A 383 -17.93 1.99 14.77
N ASN A 384 -16.78 1.34 14.81
CA ASN A 384 -15.61 1.81 15.57
C ASN A 384 -14.58 2.54 14.68
N MET A 385 -14.94 2.88 13.43
CA MET A 385 -14.09 3.67 12.57
C MET A 385 -13.87 5.06 13.18
N VAL A 386 -12.60 5.43 13.39
CA VAL A 386 -12.24 6.78 13.82
C VAL A 386 -12.20 7.67 12.59
N LEU A 387 -13.11 8.64 12.53
CA LEU A 387 -13.31 9.52 11.38
C LEU A 387 -13.05 10.97 11.78
N PRO A 388 -11.99 11.61 11.24
CA PRO A 388 -11.92 13.06 11.23
C PRO A 388 -13.16 13.60 10.49
N PRO A 389 -13.91 14.57 11.06
CA PRO A 389 -15.16 15.05 10.48
C PRO A 389 -15.05 15.53 9.02
N GLU A 390 -13.88 16.05 8.64
CA GLU A 390 -13.58 16.51 7.29
C GLU A 390 -13.30 15.37 6.30
N GLN A 391 -13.10 14.15 6.78
CA GLN A 391 -12.76 13.00 5.95
C GLN A 391 -13.93 12.03 5.81
N GLY A 392 -14.85 11.94 6.77
CA GLY A 392 -16.00 11.04 6.65
C GLY A 392 -17.01 11.16 7.77
N TYR A 393 -18.15 10.49 7.60
CA TYR A 393 -19.26 10.50 8.55
C TYR A 393 -20.08 9.20 8.48
N HIS A 394 -20.82 8.91 9.56
CA HIS A 394 -21.82 7.84 9.57
C HIS A 394 -23.04 8.30 8.79
N ALA A 395 -23.39 7.55 7.75
CA ALA A 395 -24.42 7.91 6.80
C ALA A 395 -25.70 7.11 7.02
N THR A 396 -26.84 7.71 6.68
CA THR A 396 -28.08 6.96 6.51
C THR A 396 -28.06 6.16 5.20
N LYS A 397 -28.98 5.21 5.06
CA LYS A 397 -29.13 4.43 3.81
C LYS A 397 -29.46 5.33 2.63
N GLU A 398 -30.30 6.34 2.83
CA GLU A 398 -30.69 7.32 1.82
C GLU A 398 -29.48 8.14 1.35
N GLN A 399 -28.65 8.61 2.30
CA GLN A 399 -27.41 9.32 1.97
C GLN A 399 -26.43 8.45 1.18
N ALA A 400 -26.32 7.17 1.53
CA ALA A 400 -25.48 6.21 0.81
C ALA A 400 -25.98 5.93 -0.61
N LEU A 401 -27.28 5.79 -0.82
CA LEU A 401 -27.89 5.63 -2.14
C LEU A 401 -27.74 6.90 -3.00
N GLU A 402 -27.88 8.09 -2.39
CA GLU A 402 -27.63 9.36 -3.07
C GLU A 402 -26.17 9.47 -3.52
N HIS A 403 -25.23 9.10 -2.64
CA HIS A 403 -23.80 9.08 -2.93
C HIS A 403 -23.46 8.14 -4.10
N LEU A 404 -24.00 6.91 -4.08
CA LEU A 404 -23.88 5.95 -5.18
C LEU A 404 -24.39 6.52 -6.49
N THR A 405 -25.56 7.17 -6.47
CA THR A 405 -26.19 7.76 -7.66
C THR A 405 -25.31 8.87 -8.24
N LYS A 406 -24.80 9.77 -7.42
CA LYS A 406 -23.88 10.84 -7.84
C LYS A 406 -22.59 10.26 -8.42
N ALA A 407 -22.01 9.25 -7.76
CA ALA A 407 -20.78 8.62 -8.22
C ALA A 407 -20.92 7.97 -9.60
N MET A 408 -22.02 7.26 -9.84
CA MET A 408 -22.29 6.68 -11.16
C MET A 408 -22.57 7.74 -12.22
N ALA A 409 -23.30 8.81 -11.89
CA ALA A 409 -23.58 9.92 -12.81
C ALA A 409 -22.29 10.62 -13.26
N GLU A 410 -21.29 10.71 -12.38
CA GLU A 410 -19.96 11.24 -12.70
C GLU A 410 -19.09 10.24 -13.51
N GLY A 411 -19.61 9.05 -13.81
CA GLY A 411 -18.92 8.04 -14.62
C GLY A 411 -17.84 7.27 -13.86
N LEU A 412 -17.87 7.29 -12.54
CA LEU A 412 -16.94 6.54 -11.70
C LEU A 412 -17.25 5.04 -11.77
N VAL A 413 -16.20 4.20 -11.70
CA VAL A 413 -16.33 2.75 -11.75
C VAL A 413 -16.43 2.20 -10.34
N PRO A 414 -17.57 1.63 -9.92
CA PRO A 414 -17.71 1.05 -8.61
C PRO A 414 -16.85 -0.22 -8.47
N LEU A 415 -16.29 -0.42 -7.30
CA LEU A 415 -15.59 -1.63 -6.88
C LEU A 415 -16.16 -1.98 -5.50
N ILE A 416 -16.48 -3.24 -5.28
CA ILE A 416 -17.01 -3.72 -4.00
C ILE A 416 -16.25 -4.96 -3.55
N GLY A 417 -16.01 -5.09 -2.26
CA GLY A 417 -15.29 -6.24 -1.72
C GLY A 417 -14.97 -6.15 -0.23
N ARG A 418 -14.40 -7.23 0.30
CA ARG A 418 -13.79 -7.30 1.64
C ARG A 418 -12.28 -7.33 1.47
N ASN A 419 -11.59 -6.43 2.16
CA ASN A 419 -10.14 -6.39 2.20
C ASN A 419 -9.67 -6.13 3.63
N VAL A 420 -9.08 -7.15 4.24
CA VAL A 420 -8.61 -7.11 5.64
C VAL A 420 -7.54 -6.04 5.82
N ALA A 421 -6.62 -5.91 4.86
CA ALA A 421 -5.55 -4.92 4.93
C ALA A 421 -6.09 -3.48 4.86
N GLU A 422 -7.20 -3.26 4.17
CA GLU A 422 -7.90 -1.98 4.15
C GLU A 422 -8.59 -1.71 5.50
N ALA A 423 -9.35 -2.67 6.03
CA ALA A 423 -10.02 -2.53 7.31
C ALA A 423 -9.03 -2.23 8.46
N GLU A 424 -8.05 -3.11 8.65
CA GLU A 424 -7.14 -3.06 9.79
C GLU A 424 -6.02 -2.05 9.57
N GLY A 425 -5.38 -2.04 8.40
CA GLY A 425 -4.24 -1.17 8.13
C GLY A 425 -4.62 0.22 7.60
N GLY A 426 -5.74 0.34 6.89
CA GLY A 426 -6.21 1.59 6.31
C GLY A 426 -7.12 2.39 7.23
N HIS A 427 -7.96 1.70 8.01
CA HIS A 427 -9.01 2.32 8.83
C HIS A 427 -8.92 2.00 10.32
N GLY A 428 -7.96 1.16 10.74
CA GLY A 428 -7.77 0.83 12.16
C GLY A 428 -8.95 0.08 12.77
N VAL A 429 -9.70 -0.66 11.95
CA VAL A 429 -10.86 -1.46 12.35
C VAL A 429 -10.51 -2.94 12.25
N GLU A 430 -10.77 -3.69 13.33
CA GLU A 430 -10.66 -5.15 13.31
C GLU A 430 -11.67 -5.74 12.31
N ASP A 431 -11.19 -6.58 11.39
CA ASP A 431 -12.05 -7.28 10.44
C ASP A 431 -12.50 -8.62 11.06
N THR A 432 -13.75 -8.64 11.54
CA THR A 432 -14.39 -9.83 12.12
C THR A 432 -15.25 -10.59 11.11
N GLY A 433 -15.16 -10.25 9.83
CA GLY A 433 -16.06 -10.71 8.79
C GLY A 433 -17.32 -9.85 8.65
N LYS A 434 -17.33 -8.64 9.23
CA LYS A 434 -18.45 -7.69 9.15
C LYS A 434 -18.02 -6.33 8.62
N PHE A 435 -16.94 -6.31 7.84
CA PHE A 435 -16.43 -5.13 7.14
C PHE A 435 -16.55 -5.34 5.63
N LEU A 436 -17.43 -4.59 4.98
CA LEU A 436 -17.54 -4.52 3.52
C LEU A 436 -17.15 -3.13 3.03
N SER A 437 -16.31 -3.09 2.01
CA SER A 437 -15.80 -1.88 1.40
C SER A 437 -16.36 -1.68 -0.01
N GLY A 438 -16.60 -0.42 -0.35
CA GLY A 438 -17.01 0.02 -1.67
C GLY A 438 -16.24 1.27 -2.07
N CYS A 439 -15.78 1.30 -3.32
CA CYS A 439 -14.95 2.36 -3.88
C CYS A 439 -15.51 2.83 -5.21
N PHE A 440 -15.42 4.13 -5.49
CA PHE A 440 -15.83 4.69 -6.80
C PHE A 440 -14.59 5.16 -7.55
N CYS A 441 -13.99 4.27 -8.32
CA CYS A 441 -12.71 4.46 -8.97
C CYS A 441 -12.80 5.36 -10.20
N CYS A 442 -12.03 6.45 -10.23
CA CYS A 442 -11.80 7.22 -11.45
C CYS A 442 -10.66 6.64 -12.29
N GLU A 443 -10.67 6.94 -13.59
CA GLU A 443 -9.62 6.57 -14.55
C GLU A 443 -8.28 7.26 -14.27
N CYS A 444 -8.31 8.45 -13.67
CA CYS A 444 -7.12 9.29 -13.49
C CYS A 444 -6.34 9.05 -12.19
N CYS A 445 -6.98 8.68 -11.08
CA CYS A 445 -6.35 8.63 -9.75
C CYS A 445 -6.41 7.27 -9.04
N CYS A 446 -7.25 6.32 -9.50
CA CYS A 446 -7.35 5.00 -8.88
C CYS A 446 -5.98 4.33 -8.79
N ILE A 447 -5.61 3.84 -7.60
CA ILE A 447 -4.32 3.18 -7.39
C ILE A 447 -4.15 1.95 -8.29
N GLY A 448 -5.22 1.20 -8.54
CA GLY A 448 -5.21 0.05 -9.47
C GLY A 448 -4.93 0.47 -10.92
N ALA A 449 -5.56 1.54 -11.38
CA ALA A 449 -5.31 2.09 -12.72
C ALA A 449 -3.88 2.64 -12.85
N LYS A 450 -3.42 3.40 -11.84
CA LYS A 450 -2.05 3.89 -11.77
C LYS A 450 -1.07 2.74 -11.82
N ALA A 451 -1.22 1.70 -10.99
CA ALA A 451 -0.33 0.54 -10.95
C ALA A 451 -0.27 -0.18 -12.31
N ALA A 452 -1.42 -0.43 -12.94
CA ALA A 452 -1.51 -1.11 -14.21
C ALA A 452 -0.83 -0.36 -15.37
N LYS A 453 -0.86 0.99 -15.37
CA LYS A 453 -0.14 1.82 -16.34
C LYS A 453 1.38 1.53 -16.39
N TYR A 454 1.95 1.02 -15.30
CA TYR A 454 3.39 0.69 -15.21
C TYR A 454 3.63 -0.83 -15.21
N GLY A 455 2.67 -1.62 -15.70
CA GLY A 455 2.80 -3.07 -15.84
C GLY A 455 2.72 -3.86 -14.54
N ILE A 456 2.28 -3.23 -13.44
CA ILE A 456 2.05 -3.91 -12.16
C ILE A 456 0.64 -4.47 -12.17
N ARG A 457 0.49 -5.73 -11.75
CA ARG A 457 -0.83 -6.30 -11.55
C ARG A 457 -1.55 -5.58 -10.41
N THR A 458 -2.86 -5.54 -10.53
CA THR A 458 -3.87 -4.90 -9.69
C THR A 458 -3.90 -5.34 -8.21
N GLY A 459 -2.99 -6.21 -7.76
CA GLY A 459 -2.83 -6.59 -6.34
C GLY A 459 -2.52 -5.43 -5.39
N ALA A 460 -2.21 -4.25 -5.94
CA ALA A 460 -2.08 -3.00 -5.18
C ALA A 460 -3.42 -2.24 -4.97
N SER A 461 -4.56 -2.80 -5.38
CA SER A 461 -5.90 -2.24 -5.16
C SER A 461 -6.73 -3.07 -4.16
N MET A 462 -7.87 -2.52 -3.73
CA MET A 462 -8.82 -3.21 -2.85
C MET A 462 -9.27 -4.59 -3.37
N ALA A 463 -9.22 -4.83 -4.68
CA ALA A 463 -9.64 -6.09 -5.28
C ALA A 463 -8.64 -7.26 -5.08
N GLY A 464 -7.46 -6.99 -4.49
CA GLY A 464 -6.48 -8.03 -4.14
C GLY A 464 -6.01 -8.82 -5.36
N GLU A 465 -5.82 -10.14 -5.22
CA GLU A 465 -5.42 -11.02 -6.33
C GLU A 465 -6.58 -11.46 -7.23
N ASN A 466 -7.82 -11.19 -6.82
CA ASN A 466 -9.05 -11.68 -7.46
C ASN A 466 -9.66 -10.68 -8.47
N THR A 467 -8.88 -9.77 -9.04
CA THR A 467 -9.41 -8.63 -9.82
C THR A 467 -9.84 -8.94 -11.27
N GLY A 468 -10.02 -10.21 -11.63
CA GLY A 468 -10.40 -10.60 -13.00
C GLY A 468 -11.84 -10.22 -13.33
N LEU A 469 -12.24 -10.49 -14.58
CA LEU A 469 -13.66 -10.49 -14.96
C LEU A 469 -14.47 -11.33 -13.97
N LEU A 470 -15.70 -10.89 -13.69
CA LEU A 470 -16.66 -11.71 -12.95
C LEU A 470 -16.84 -13.05 -13.67
N LYS A 471 -16.85 -14.14 -12.90
CA LYS A 471 -17.02 -15.48 -13.48
C LYS A 471 -18.36 -15.54 -14.22
N GLY A 472 -18.37 -16.08 -15.44
CA GLY A 472 -19.54 -16.11 -16.33
C GLY A 472 -19.71 -14.86 -17.19
N TRP A 473 -18.78 -13.89 -17.11
CA TRP A 473 -18.72 -12.74 -17.99
C TRP A 473 -17.57 -12.86 -18.96
N THR A 474 -17.85 -12.60 -20.23
CA THR A 474 -16.83 -12.48 -21.27
C THR A 474 -16.97 -11.13 -21.95
N ILE A 475 -15.85 -10.55 -22.37
CA ILE A 475 -15.84 -9.31 -23.15
C ILE A 475 -15.50 -9.67 -24.58
N THR A 476 -16.38 -9.33 -25.52
CA THR A 476 -16.24 -9.66 -26.94
C THR A 476 -16.11 -8.40 -27.78
N VAL A 477 -15.54 -8.55 -28.97
CA VAL A 477 -15.40 -7.49 -29.97
C VAL A 477 -15.99 -8.01 -31.27
N ASP A 478 -16.98 -7.31 -31.80
CA ASP A 478 -17.53 -7.54 -33.12
C ASP A 478 -16.51 -7.06 -34.17
N GLU A 479 -15.88 -8.01 -34.85
CA GLU A 479 -14.83 -7.71 -35.84
C GLU A 479 -15.37 -6.98 -37.07
N GLU A 480 -16.66 -7.15 -37.41
CA GLU A 480 -17.27 -6.48 -38.57
C GLU A 480 -17.51 -5.00 -38.27
N LYS A 481 -17.98 -4.68 -37.07
CA LYS A 481 -18.20 -3.29 -36.63
C LYS A 481 -16.91 -2.56 -36.25
N CYS A 482 -15.91 -3.28 -35.74
CA CYS A 482 -14.69 -2.64 -35.25
C CYS A 482 -13.87 -2.00 -36.39
N THR A 483 -13.83 -0.68 -36.46
CA THR A 483 -13.06 0.07 -37.46
C THR A 483 -11.56 0.17 -37.14
N GLY A 484 -11.13 -0.30 -35.96
CA GLY A 484 -9.73 -0.18 -35.53
C GLY A 484 -9.32 1.22 -35.08
N CYS A 485 -10.27 2.10 -34.76
CA CYS A 485 -10.02 3.52 -34.46
C CYS A 485 -9.15 3.79 -33.21
N GLY A 486 -8.95 2.80 -32.33
CA GLY A 486 -8.05 2.92 -31.18
C GLY A 486 -8.61 3.64 -29.95
N ILE A 487 -9.77 4.32 -30.02
CA ILE A 487 -10.33 5.08 -28.88
C ILE A 487 -10.42 4.23 -27.60
N CYS A 488 -10.92 3.00 -27.71
CA CYS A 488 -11.02 2.07 -26.58
C CYS A 488 -9.67 1.65 -25.96
N VAL A 489 -8.58 1.69 -26.74
CA VAL A 489 -7.21 1.45 -26.27
C VAL A 489 -6.73 2.63 -25.43
N ASP A 490 -6.98 3.85 -25.91
CA ASP A 490 -6.58 5.08 -25.24
C ASP A 490 -7.33 5.28 -23.92
N GLU A 491 -8.63 5.03 -23.94
CA GLU A 491 -9.56 5.16 -22.81
C GLU A 491 -9.45 4.04 -21.77
N CYS A 492 -8.66 2.98 -22.02
CA CYS A 492 -8.46 1.92 -21.03
C CYS A 492 -7.54 2.42 -19.90
N PRO A 493 -8.04 2.65 -18.67
CA PRO A 493 -7.20 3.15 -17.58
C PRO A 493 -6.12 2.17 -17.13
N PHE A 494 -6.33 0.87 -17.40
CA PHE A 494 -5.40 -0.20 -17.05
C PHE A 494 -4.41 -0.52 -18.17
N LYS A 495 -4.53 0.09 -19.36
CA LYS A 495 -3.67 -0.15 -20.54
C LYS A 495 -3.55 -1.63 -20.94
N LEU A 496 -4.67 -2.35 -20.82
CA LEU A 496 -4.76 -3.79 -21.11
C LEU A 496 -5.29 -4.13 -22.50
N ARG A 497 -5.82 -3.13 -23.21
CA ARG A 497 -6.39 -3.27 -24.55
C ARG A 497 -5.37 -2.81 -25.58
N ILE A 498 -5.30 -3.50 -26.71
CA ILE A 498 -4.40 -3.20 -27.82
C ILE A 498 -5.15 -3.27 -29.15
N LEU A 499 -4.52 -2.78 -30.22
CA LEU A 499 -4.90 -3.12 -31.58
C LEU A 499 -4.08 -4.33 -32.03
N LYS A 500 -4.76 -5.40 -32.41
CA LYS A 500 -4.17 -6.60 -33.03
C LYS A 500 -4.82 -6.78 -34.39
N ASP A 501 -4.02 -6.87 -35.44
CA ASP A 501 -4.50 -7.03 -36.82
C ASP A 501 -5.54 -5.97 -37.24
N GLY A 502 -5.34 -4.73 -36.76
CA GLY A 502 -6.26 -3.61 -37.02
C GLY A 502 -7.56 -3.64 -36.21
N LYS A 503 -7.73 -4.59 -35.28
CA LYS A 503 -8.95 -4.74 -34.46
C LYS A 503 -8.63 -4.63 -32.97
N SER A 504 -9.62 -4.19 -32.20
CA SER A 504 -9.49 -4.09 -30.75
C SER A 504 -9.38 -5.47 -30.12
N SER A 505 -8.42 -5.67 -29.21
CA SER A 505 -8.21 -6.94 -28.53
C SER A 505 -7.80 -6.72 -27.07
N VAL A 506 -8.26 -7.60 -26.17
CA VAL A 506 -7.90 -7.59 -24.74
C VAL A 506 -7.76 -9.03 -24.26
N ASN A 507 -6.81 -9.29 -23.38
CA ASN A 507 -6.72 -10.58 -22.71
C ASN A 507 -7.77 -10.66 -21.58
N PRO A 508 -8.76 -11.56 -21.67
CA PRO A 508 -9.86 -11.62 -20.70
C PRO A 508 -9.39 -12.01 -19.29
N ARG A 509 -8.25 -12.70 -19.16
CA ARG A 509 -7.70 -13.11 -17.85
C ARG A 509 -7.17 -11.95 -17.01
N ILE A 510 -6.83 -10.83 -17.65
CA ILE A 510 -6.25 -9.66 -16.97
C ILE A 510 -7.19 -8.46 -17.03
N CYS A 511 -8.19 -8.48 -17.92
CA CYS A 511 -9.24 -7.48 -17.95
C CYS A 511 -10.01 -7.48 -16.63
N VAL A 512 -10.16 -6.31 -16.02
CA VAL A 512 -10.94 -6.17 -14.78
C VAL A 512 -12.44 -5.96 -15.03
N GLY A 513 -12.85 -5.84 -16.30
CA GLY A 513 -14.25 -5.71 -16.65
C GLY A 513 -14.89 -4.34 -16.44
N CYS A 514 -14.16 -3.25 -16.14
CA CYS A 514 -14.77 -1.97 -15.75
C CYS A 514 -15.82 -1.35 -16.71
N GLY A 515 -15.93 -1.81 -17.95
CA GLY A 515 -16.98 -1.41 -18.88
C GLY A 515 -16.73 -0.11 -19.65
N ARG A 516 -15.70 0.67 -19.30
CA ARG A 516 -15.41 1.97 -19.96
C ARG A 516 -15.26 1.87 -21.47
N CYS A 517 -14.59 0.83 -21.96
CA CYS A 517 -14.36 0.64 -23.40
C CYS A 517 -15.67 0.46 -24.21
N LEU A 518 -16.75 -0.04 -23.59
CA LEU A 518 -18.04 -0.17 -24.25
C LEU A 518 -18.64 1.23 -24.50
N LYS A 519 -18.62 2.08 -23.46
CA LYS A 519 -19.20 3.44 -23.51
C LYS A 519 -18.55 4.35 -24.56
N VAL A 520 -17.25 4.18 -24.79
CA VAL A 520 -16.46 5.08 -25.68
C VAL A 520 -16.35 4.55 -27.11
N CYS A 521 -16.86 3.35 -27.41
CA CYS A 521 -16.78 2.80 -28.75
C CYS A 521 -17.87 3.42 -29.63
N PRO A 522 -17.53 4.23 -30.65
CA PRO A 522 -18.53 4.88 -31.49
C PRO A 522 -19.31 3.91 -32.38
N GLU A 523 -18.72 2.75 -32.69
CA GLU A 523 -19.31 1.69 -33.53
C GLU A 523 -20.08 0.65 -32.71
N GLU A 524 -20.12 0.81 -31.37
CA GLU A 524 -20.74 -0.16 -30.45
C GLU A 524 -20.22 -1.59 -30.68
N ALA A 525 -18.95 -1.73 -31.06
CA ALA A 525 -18.32 -2.99 -31.43
C ALA A 525 -17.84 -3.82 -30.23
N ILE A 526 -18.03 -3.34 -28.99
CA ILE A 526 -17.56 -4.02 -27.78
C ILE A 526 -18.77 -4.30 -26.89
N SER A 527 -18.91 -5.54 -26.43
CA SER A 527 -20.02 -5.97 -25.58
C SER A 527 -19.54 -6.90 -24.45
N PHE A 528 -20.37 -7.04 -23.41
CA PHE A 528 -20.26 -8.15 -22.47
C PHE A 528 -21.26 -9.22 -22.85
N GLU A 529 -20.81 -10.47 -22.89
CA GLU A 529 -21.67 -11.63 -22.92
C GLU A 529 -21.76 -12.22 -21.52
N VAL A 530 -23.00 -12.47 -21.10
CA VAL A 530 -23.32 -13.07 -19.82
C VAL A 530 -23.87 -14.45 -20.11
N GLU A 531 -23.10 -15.48 -19.78
CA GLU A 531 -23.48 -16.88 -20.02
C GLU A 531 -24.59 -17.34 -19.05
N ASP A 532 -24.68 -16.69 -17.89
CA ASP A 532 -25.55 -17.07 -16.78
C ASP A 532 -26.45 -15.89 -16.35
N PRO A 533 -27.77 -15.95 -16.57
CA PRO A 533 -28.68 -14.86 -16.24
C PRO A 533 -28.74 -14.54 -14.74
N GLU A 534 -28.34 -15.48 -13.86
CA GLU A 534 -28.31 -15.31 -12.40
C GLU A 534 -26.96 -14.80 -11.89
N VAL A 535 -26.07 -14.36 -12.78
CA VAL A 535 -24.68 -14.02 -12.40
C VAL A 535 -24.60 -12.93 -11.34
N ILE A 536 -25.56 -11.99 -11.30
CA ILE A 536 -25.59 -10.93 -10.28
C ILE A 536 -25.99 -11.50 -8.92
N ASP A 537 -27.01 -12.34 -8.88
CA ASP A 537 -27.44 -12.98 -7.63
C ASP A 537 -26.34 -13.89 -7.09
N LYS A 538 -25.64 -14.62 -7.96
CA LYS A 538 -24.46 -15.43 -7.60
C LYS A 538 -23.30 -14.58 -7.11
N PHE A 539 -23.07 -13.41 -7.70
CA PHE A 539 -22.05 -12.47 -7.24
C PHE A 539 -22.39 -11.90 -5.86
N ILE A 540 -23.64 -11.48 -5.64
CA ILE A 540 -24.13 -11.04 -4.33
C ILE A 540 -23.97 -12.16 -3.29
N ALA A 541 -24.45 -13.37 -3.59
CA ALA A 541 -24.34 -14.52 -2.70
C ALA A 541 -22.88 -14.88 -2.36
N LYS A 542 -21.96 -14.73 -3.31
CA LYS A 542 -20.53 -14.93 -3.06
C LYS A 542 -19.99 -13.89 -2.07
N ILE A 543 -20.33 -12.62 -2.21
CA ILE A 543 -19.93 -11.60 -1.22
C ILE A 543 -20.53 -11.92 0.15
N GLU A 544 -21.82 -12.27 0.23
CA GLU A 544 -22.49 -12.63 1.48
C GLU A 544 -21.88 -13.86 2.17
N SER A 545 -21.32 -14.79 1.41
CA SER A 545 -20.60 -15.94 1.99
C SER A 545 -19.28 -15.57 2.68
N ILE A 546 -18.77 -14.35 2.42
CA ILE A 546 -17.48 -13.85 2.90
C ILE A 546 -17.64 -12.77 3.96
N VAL A 547 -18.73 -11.99 3.89
CA VAL A 547 -18.99 -10.87 4.81
C VAL A 547 -20.48 -10.79 5.19
N ASP A 548 -20.73 -10.57 6.48
CA ASP A 548 -22.06 -10.29 7.02
C ASP A 548 -22.19 -8.81 7.40
N VAL A 549 -22.95 -8.06 6.60
CA VAL A 549 -23.24 -6.65 6.89
C VAL A 549 -24.57 -6.45 7.64
N THR A 550 -25.31 -7.52 7.96
CA THR A 550 -26.71 -7.40 8.35
C THR A 550 -26.95 -6.75 9.71
N ASP A 551 -28.01 -5.95 9.79
CA ASP A 551 -28.55 -5.47 11.06
C ASP A 551 -29.26 -6.61 11.81
N ASN A 552 -28.56 -7.21 12.78
CA ASN A 552 -29.12 -8.27 13.62
C ASN A 552 -29.89 -7.74 14.84
N SER A 553 -30.04 -6.41 15.00
CA SER A 553 -30.80 -5.82 16.12
C SER A 553 -32.30 -6.13 16.07
N LEU A 554 -32.82 -6.55 14.91
CA LEU A 554 -34.22 -6.93 14.69
C LEU A 554 -34.52 -8.43 14.85
N LYS A 555 -33.51 -9.27 15.15
CA LYS A 555 -33.71 -10.73 15.41
C LYS A 555 -33.93 -11.06 16.89
N ALA A 556 -33.95 -10.05 17.77
CA ALA A 556 -34.27 -10.20 19.18
C ALA A 556 -35.72 -9.74 19.45
N GLU A 557 -36.68 -10.48 18.89
CA GLU A 557 -38.08 -10.50 19.38
C GLU A 557 -38.56 -11.94 19.54
#